data_AF-A0A219AKR4-F1
#
_entry.id   AF-A0A219AKR4-F1
#
_cell.length_a   1.000
_cell.length_b   1.000
_cell.length_c   1.000
_cell.angle_alpha   90.00
_cell.angle_beta   90.00
_cell.angle_gamma   90.00
#
_symmetry.space_group_name_H-M   'P 1'
#
loop_
_entity.id
_entity.type
_entity.pdbx_description
1 polymer ?
#
loop_
_entity_poly.entity_id
_entity_poly.type
_entity_poly.pdbx_seq_one_letter_code
_entity_poly.pdbx_strand_id
1 'polypeptide(L)'
;MSKLKKLSQKDLEAITEYLSSTVENKLSKYVSSKEVIDQCVLTDISYENEELNVDLDIDVSVDALSNLSQEDVQEVLDDSYKVLDQYIDENFRE
;
A
#
# COMPACT_ATOMS: atom_id res chain seq x y z
N MET A 1 -12.62 12.07 17.14
CA MET A 1 -12.50 11.19 15.97
C MET A 1 -13.13 11.94 14.81
N SER A 2 -12.30 12.53 13.97
CA SER A 2 -12.72 13.20 12.74
C SER A 2 -13.26 12.15 11.77
N LYS A 3 -14.38 12.47 11.12
CA LYS A 3 -15.00 11.55 10.16
C LYS A 3 -14.24 11.64 8.84
N LEU A 4 -14.25 10.57 8.06
CA LEU A 4 -13.81 10.65 6.67
C LEU A 4 -14.76 11.59 5.91
N LYS A 5 -14.19 12.55 5.18
CA LYS A 5 -14.95 13.29 4.17
C LYS A 5 -15.45 12.31 3.12
N LYS A 6 -16.54 12.66 2.44
CA LYS A 6 -17.07 11.81 1.36
C LYS A 6 -16.04 11.67 0.25
N LEU A 7 -15.48 10.47 0.11
CA LEU A 7 -14.48 10.16 -0.91
C LEU A 7 -15.15 10.04 -2.29
N SER A 8 -14.62 10.79 -3.25
CA SER A 8 -14.96 10.64 -4.66
C SER A 8 -14.11 9.55 -5.31
N GLN A 9 -14.52 9.09 -6.48
CA GLN A 9 -13.72 8.11 -7.23
C GLN A 9 -12.29 8.59 -7.48
N LYS A 10 -12.09 9.88 -7.73
CA LYS A 10 -10.75 10.49 -7.86
C LYS A 10 -9.93 10.42 -6.58
N ASP A 11 -10.59 10.54 -5.43
CA ASP A 11 -9.92 10.41 -4.13
C ASP A 11 -9.46 8.97 -3.93
N LEU A 12 -10.30 7.98 -4.28
CA LEU A 12 -9.95 6.56 -4.22
C LEU A 12 -8.78 6.25 -5.16
N GLU A 13 -8.83 6.74 -6.40
CA GLU A 13 -7.73 6.59 -7.36
C GLU A 13 -6.42 7.19 -6.83
N ALA A 14 -6.47 8.38 -6.22
CA ALA A 14 -5.30 9.03 -5.63
C ALA A 14 -4.75 8.23 -4.43
N ILE A 15 -5.62 7.64 -3.61
CA ILE A 15 -5.21 6.76 -2.50
C ILE A 15 -4.55 5.49 -3.05
N THR A 16 -5.13 4.86 -4.06
CA THR A 16 -4.57 3.68 -4.72
C THR A 16 -3.18 3.99 -5.28
N GLU A 17 -3.04 5.06 -6.07
CA GLU A 17 -1.76 5.44 -6.68
C GLU A 17 -0.69 5.74 -5.61
N TYR A 18 -1.09 6.43 -4.54
CA TYR A 18 -0.21 6.74 -3.41
C TYR A 18 0.24 5.47 -2.67
N LEU A 19 -0.68 4.55 -2.41
CA LEU A 19 -0.39 3.31 -1.69
C LEU A 19 0.52 2.41 -2.52
N SER A 20 0.18 2.17 -3.79
CA SER A 20 1.01 1.37 -4.70
C SER A 20 2.42 1.95 -4.79
N SER A 21 2.56 3.25 -5.04
CA SER A 21 3.88 3.91 -5.11
C SER A 21 4.67 3.79 -3.80
N THR A 22 3.98 3.89 -2.65
CA THR A 22 4.59 3.77 -1.33
C THR A 22 5.13 2.35 -1.10
N VAL A 23 4.34 1.34 -1.44
CA VAL A 23 4.71 -0.07 -1.35
C VAL A 23 5.91 -0.36 -2.22
N GLU A 24 5.88 0.04 -3.50
CA GLU A 24 6.99 -0.18 -4.43
C GLU A 24 8.28 0.47 -3.94
N ASN A 25 8.19 1.71 -3.43
CA ASN A 25 9.35 2.41 -2.87
C ASN A 25 9.90 1.68 -1.64
N LYS A 26 9.04 1.25 -0.72
CA LYS A 26 9.45 0.51 0.48
C LYS A 26 10.08 -0.82 0.11
N LEU A 27 9.45 -1.61 -0.76
CA LEU A 27 9.95 -2.92 -1.19
C LEU A 27 11.33 -2.82 -1.83
N SER A 28 11.58 -1.78 -2.63
CA SER A 28 12.89 -1.52 -3.24
C SER A 28 14.05 -1.31 -2.24
N LYS A 29 13.75 -1.08 -0.95
CA LYS A 29 14.74 -1.00 0.12
C LYS A 29 15.16 -2.36 0.66
N TYR A 30 14.30 -3.38 0.53
CA TYR A 30 14.54 -4.74 1.00
C TYR A 30 15.12 -5.61 -0.10
N VAL A 31 14.66 -5.43 -1.34
CA VAL A 31 15.10 -6.20 -2.49
C VAL A 31 15.49 -5.28 -3.64
N SER A 32 16.64 -5.56 -4.26
CA SER A 32 17.04 -4.82 -5.45
C SER A 32 16.14 -5.20 -6.62
N SER A 33 15.81 -4.25 -7.50
CA SER A 33 15.07 -4.55 -8.73
C SER A 33 15.75 -5.59 -9.65
N LYS A 34 17.03 -5.91 -9.42
CA LYS A 34 17.77 -6.97 -10.12
C LYS A 34 17.51 -8.37 -9.56
N GLU A 35 17.11 -8.44 -8.30
CA GLU A 35 16.80 -9.67 -7.56
C GLU A 35 15.32 -10.03 -7.69
N VAL A 36 14.45 -9.05 -7.97
CA VAL A 36 13.03 -9.26 -8.26
C VAL A 36 12.87 -9.89 -9.65
N ILE A 37 12.28 -11.09 -9.69
CA ILE A 37 11.88 -11.79 -10.91
C ILE A 37 10.53 -11.24 -11.39
N ASP A 38 9.57 -11.12 -10.46
CA ASP A 38 8.23 -10.62 -10.70
C ASP A 38 7.70 -9.93 -9.45
N GLN A 39 6.90 -8.87 -9.64
CA GLN A 39 6.29 -8.12 -8.56
C GLN A 39 4.89 -7.70 -8.99
N CYS A 40 3.90 -8.04 -8.18
CA CYS A 40 2.52 -7.63 -8.36
C CYS A 40 2.03 -7.01 -7.05
N VAL A 41 1.59 -5.75 -7.12
CA VAL A 41 0.92 -5.06 -6.02
C VAL A 41 -0.53 -4.91 -6.42
N LEU A 42 -1.41 -5.61 -5.71
CA LEU A 42 -2.85 -5.52 -5.89
C LEU A 42 -3.42 -4.65 -4.78
N THR A 43 -4.21 -3.66 -5.16
CA THR A 43 -4.82 -2.73 -4.23
C THR A 43 -6.28 -2.57 -4.59
N ASP A 44 -7.16 -3.10 -3.74
CA ASP A 44 -8.60 -2.97 -3.86
C ASP A 44 -9.08 -1.95 -2.84
N ILE A 45 -9.71 -0.87 -3.32
CA ILE A 45 -10.21 0.20 -2.47
C ILE A 45 -11.68 0.41 -2.77
N SER A 46 -12.49 0.36 -1.71
CA SER A 46 -13.92 0.65 -1.77
C SER A 46 -14.32 1.61 -0.66
N TYR A 47 -15.26 2.50 -0.97
CA TYR A 47 -15.83 3.42 0.01
C TYR A 47 -17.34 3.23 0.04
N GLU A 48 -17.83 2.59 1.09
CA GLU A 48 -19.24 2.27 1.28
C GLU A 48 -19.65 2.59 2.72
N ASN A 49 -20.86 3.10 2.93
CA ASN A 49 -21.41 3.40 4.26
C ASN A 49 -20.55 4.33 5.15
N GLU A 50 -19.84 5.29 4.56
CA GLU A 50 -18.90 6.19 5.27
C GLU A 50 -17.63 5.48 5.79
N GLU A 51 -17.36 4.26 5.33
CA GLU A 51 -16.19 3.45 5.68
C GLU A 51 -15.32 3.24 4.43
N LEU A 52 -14.02 3.49 4.59
CA LEU A 52 -13.02 3.19 3.58
C LEU A 52 -12.46 1.79 3.85
N ASN A 53 -12.70 0.87 2.94
CA ASN A 53 -12.07 -0.45 2.94
C ASN A 53 -10.88 -0.41 1.98
N VAL A 54 -9.73 -0.83 2.49
CA VAL A 54 -8.49 -0.93 1.72
C VAL A 54 -7.95 -2.33 1.91
N ASP A 55 -7.86 -3.07 0.81
CA ASP A 55 -7.23 -4.38 0.74
C ASP A 55 -5.95 -4.25 -0.11
N LEU A 56 -4.81 -4.56 0.50
CA LEU A 56 -3.50 -4.51 -0.14
C LEU A 56 -2.87 -5.89 -0.08
N ASP A 57 -2.55 -6.41 -1.27
CA ASP A 57 -1.87 -7.68 -1.45
C ASP A 57 -0.58 -7.45 -2.26
N ILE A 58 0.52 -8.03 -1.79
CA ILE A 58 1.84 -7.90 -2.39
C ILE A 58 2.35 -9.30 -2.69
N ASP A 59 2.45 -9.62 -3.97
CA ASP A 59 3.12 -10.82 -4.44
C ASP A 59 4.47 -10.41 -5.04
N VAL A 60 5.55 -10.96 -4.48
CA VAL A 60 6.91 -10.66 -4.93
C VAL A 60 7.69 -11.96 -5.07
N SER A 61 8.10 -12.23 -6.29
CA SER A 61 8.94 -13.36 -6.65
C SER A 61 10.37 -12.86 -6.80
N VAL A 62 11.27 -13.41 -5.99
CA VAL A 62 12.69 -13.04 -5.97
C VAL A 62 13.57 -14.20 -6.40
N ASP A 63 14.77 -13.89 -6.88
CA ASP A 63 15.79 -14.90 -7.20
C ASP A 63 16.16 -15.72 -5.96
N ALA A 64 16.55 -16.98 -6.16
CA ALA A 64 16.86 -17.92 -5.08
C ALA A 64 18.01 -17.47 -4.16
N LEU A 65 18.84 -16.51 -4.59
CA LEU A 65 19.92 -15.93 -3.79
C LEU A 65 19.48 -14.71 -2.96
N SER A 66 18.24 -14.26 -3.13
CA SER A 66 17.68 -13.10 -2.45
C SER A 66 17.34 -13.43 -0.99
N ASN A 67 17.49 -12.45 -0.10
CA ASN A 67 17.21 -12.62 1.32
C ASN A 67 15.84 -12.10 1.75
N LEU A 68 14.95 -11.81 0.78
CA LEU A 68 13.62 -11.31 1.07
C LEU A 68 12.81 -12.39 1.79
N SER A 69 12.44 -12.10 3.03
CA SER A 69 11.65 -12.97 3.88
C SER A 69 10.19 -12.54 3.88
N GLN A 70 9.28 -13.45 4.26
CA GLN A 70 7.87 -13.07 4.45
C GLN A 70 7.71 -11.99 5.52
N GLU A 71 8.60 -11.94 6.52
CA GLU A 71 8.64 -10.89 7.54
C GLU A 71 8.91 -9.51 6.93
N ASP A 72 9.78 -9.42 5.91
CA ASP A 72 10.06 -8.16 5.22
C ASP A 72 8.84 -7.66 4.44
N VAL A 73 8.15 -8.57 3.75
CA VAL A 73 6.91 -8.24 3.03
C VAL A 73 5.82 -7.79 4.00
N GLN A 74 5.68 -8.48 5.14
CA GLN A 74 4.75 -8.10 6.18
C GLN A 74 5.09 -6.72 6.77
N GLU A 75 6.37 -6.41 6.99
CA GLU A 75 6.81 -5.10 7.46
C GLU A 75 6.47 -4.00 6.44
N VAL A 76 6.69 -4.27 5.14
CA VAL A 76 6.29 -3.34 4.06
C VAL A 76 4.78 -3.09 4.07
N LEU A 77 3.95 -4.12 4.22
CA LEU A 77 2.50 -4.00 4.33
C LEU A 77 2.11 -3.12 5.53
N ASP A 78 2.62 -3.47 6.72
CA ASP A 78 2.29 -2.79 7.98
C ASP A 78 2.66 -1.31 7.93
N ASP A 79 3.83 -0.99 7.39
CA ASP A 79 4.31 0.38 7.26
C ASP A 79 3.57 1.14 6.15
N SER A 80 3.07 0.45 5.13
CA SER A 80 2.22 1.05 4.09
C SER A 80 0.86 1.45 4.64
N TYR A 81 0.24 0.61 5.48
CA TYR A 81 -1.01 0.97 6.18
C TYR A 81 -0.83 2.15 7.14
N LYS A 82 0.31 2.26 7.85
CA LYS A 82 0.58 3.42 8.72
C LYS A 82 0.71 4.72 7.94
N VAL A 83 1.44 4.70 6.83
CA VAL A 83 1.62 5.86 5.96
C VAL A 83 0.30 6.25 5.30
N LEU A 84 -0.52 5.26 4.91
CA LEU A 84 -1.86 5.47 4.41
C LEU A 84 -2.78 6.13 5.45
N ASP A 85 -2.79 5.65 6.70
CA ASP A 85 -3.60 6.25 7.77
C ASP A 85 -3.22 7.72 7.98
N GLN A 86 -1.93 8.04 7.97
CA GLN A 86 -1.45 9.42 8.04
C GLN A 86 -1.92 10.25 6.83
N TYR A 87 -1.78 9.71 5.61
CA TYR A 87 -2.23 10.39 4.39
C TYR A 87 -3.74 10.68 4.41
N ILE A 88 -4.53 9.72 4.90
CA ILE A 88 -5.96 9.85 5.11
C ILE A 88 -6.29 10.93 6.14
N ASP A 89 -5.62 10.93 7.29
CA ASP A 89 -5.82 11.90 8.37
C ASP A 89 -5.50 13.33 7.89
N GLU A 90 -4.41 13.50 7.14
CA GLU A 90 -3.96 14.82 6.66
C GLU A 90 -4.82 15.38 5.51
N ASN A 91 -5.36 14.54 4.64
CA ASN A 91 -5.99 14.98 3.39
C ASN A 91 -7.49 14.73 3.31
N PHE A 92 -8.03 13.76 4.08
CA PHE A 92 -9.39 13.26 3.91
C PHE A 92 -10.22 13.20 5.20
N ARG A 93 -9.66 13.52 6.37
CA ARG A 93 -10.47 13.68 7.59
C ARG A 93 -10.99 15.11 7.74
N GLU A 94 -12.21 15.22 8.25
CA GLU A 94 -12.93 16.48 8.57
C GLU A 94 -13.19 16.63 10.07
#